data_AF-A0A914CRX7-F1
#
_entry.id   AF-A0A914CRX7-F1
#
_cell.length_a   1.000
_cell.length_b   1.000
_cell.length_c   1.000
_cell.angle_alpha   90.00
_cell.angle_beta   90.00
_cell.angle_gamma   90.00
#
_symmetry.space_group_name_H-M   'P 1'
#
loop_
_entity.id
_entity.type
_entity.pdbx_description
1 polymer ?
#
loop_
_entity_poly.entity_id
_entity_poly.type
_entity_poly.pdbx_seq_one_letter_code
_entity_poly.pdbx_strand_id
1 'polypeptide(L)' 'GHYLTDKLMGGGGDSKNEVAQSQVAQHQTGQPLTQPCEFEWRQFIECSQNQQDVSLCQGFNDIFRQCQQRLGQ' A
#
# COMPACT_ATOMS: atom_id res chain seq x y z
N GLY A 1 -52.32 1.72 36.11
CA GLY A 1 -51.22 2.50 35.52
C GLY A 1 -51.44 2.54 34.04
N HIS A 2 -51.59 3.72 33.47
CA HIS A 2 -52.16 3.91 32.14
C HIS A 2 -51.11 4.00 31.01
N TYR A 3 -51.55 3.45 29.88
CA TYR A 3 -51.22 3.65 28.48
C TYR A 3 -49.78 3.44 27.98
N LEU A 4 -49.76 2.74 26.85
CA LEU A 4 -48.63 2.44 25.99
C LEU A 4 -48.04 3.75 25.45
N THR A 5 -46.77 4.00 25.72
CA THR A 5 -46.00 5.01 24.98
C THR A 5 -45.47 4.35 23.72
N ASP A 6 -46.29 4.42 22.67
CA ASP A 6 -45.85 4.45 21.29
C ASP A 6 -44.85 5.61 21.11
N LYS A 7 -43.58 5.26 20.89
CA LYS A 7 -42.63 6.14 20.21
C LYS A 7 -41.98 5.37 19.06
N LEU A 8 -42.66 5.49 17.93
CA LEU A 8 -42.06 5.46 16.60
C LEU A 8 -40.94 6.51 16.55
N MET A 9 -39.69 6.08 16.70
CA MET A 9 -38.51 6.85 16.30
C MET A 9 -37.85 6.06 15.18
N GLY A 10 -38.13 6.48 13.95
CA GLY A 10 -37.41 6.02 12.78
C GLY A 10 -35.93 6.44 12.84
N GLY A 11 -35.07 5.59 12.30
CA GLY A 11 -33.66 5.90 12.15
C GLY A 11 -32.84 4.67 11.81
N GLY A 12 -32.75 4.36 10.51
CA GLY A 12 -31.65 3.66 9.84
C GLY A 12 -31.10 2.36 10.47
N GLY A 13 -31.45 1.22 9.86
CA GLY A 13 -30.44 0.17 9.66
C GLY A 13 -29.24 0.79 8.93
N ASP A 14 -28.00 0.39 9.18
CA ASP A 14 -27.55 -0.98 9.31
C ASP A 14 -26.37 -1.07 10.27
N SER A 15 -26.34 -2.17 11.02
CA SER A 15 -25.18 -2.64 11.76
C SER A 15 -24.02 -2.91 10.81
N LYS A 16 -22.83 -2.35 11.10
CA LYS A 16 -21.56 -3.09 11.14
C LYS A 16 -20.39 -2.19 11.50
N ASN A 17 -19.85 -2.47 12.67
CA ASN A 17 -18.43 -2.66 12.91
C ASN A 17 -17.49 -1.58 12.36
N GLU A 18 -17.16 -0.65 13.25
CA GLU A 18 -15.93 0.12 13.34
C GLU A 18 -14.78 -0.45 12.47
N VAL A 19 -14.62 0.11 11.27
CA VAL A 19 -13.41 -0.02 10.44
C VAL A 19 -12.66 1.29 10.55
N ALA A 20 -11.77 1.37 11.55
CA ALA A 20 -10.64 2.30 11.49
C ALA A 20 -9.63 1.75 10.47
N GLN A 21 -10.00 1.76 9.19
CA GLN A 21 -9.10 1.45 8.09
C GLN A 21 -8.31 2.72 7.82
N SER A 22 -7.13 2.79 8.45
CA SER A 22 -6.17 3.87 8.28
C SER A 22 -5.95 4.13 6.78
N GLN A 23 -6.32 5.34 6.40
CA GLN A 23 -6.08 5.95 5.11
C GLN A 23 -4.58 5.91 4.80
N VAL A 24 -4.20 5.27 3.68
CA VAL A 24 -3.13 5.71 2.78
C VAL A 24 -3.34 5.06 1.40
N ALA A 25 -4.47 5.35 0.77
CA ALA A 25 -4.65 5.05 -0.64
C ALA A 25 -3.89 6.10 -1.48
N GLN A 26 -2.76 5.63 -2.02
CA GLN A 26 -2.28 5.86 -3.38
C GLN A 26 -2.12 7.32 -3.87
N HIS A 27 -0.93 7.87 -3.65
CA HIS A 27 -0.40 8.91 -4.54
C HIS A 27 1.09 8.64 -4.82
N GLN A 28 1.39 7.64 -5.65
CA GLN A 28 2.63 7.69 -6.42
C GLN A 28 2.25 7.72 -7.90
N THR A 29 2.25 8.95 -8.40
CA THR A 29 2.29 9.34 -9.81
C THR A 29 3.03 8.31 -10.65
N GLY A 30 2.28 7.58 -11.47
CA GLY A 30 2.84 6.70 -12.49
C GLY A 30 3.52 7.55 -13.56
N GLN A 31 4.80 7.84 -13.34
CA GLN A 31 5.69 8.12 -14.46
C GLN A 31 5.74 6.84 -15.31
N PRO A 32 5.63 6.93 -16.65
CA PRO A 32 5.83 5.78 -17.50
C PRO A 32 7.26 5.27 -17.26
N LEU A 33 7.34 4.12 -16.61
CA LEU A 33 8.58 3.44 -16.31
C LEU A 33 9.27 3.15 -17.64
N THR A 34 10.21 4.01 -18.02
CA THR A 34 10.73 4.04 -19.40
C THR A 34 11.81 2.98 -19.57
N GLN A 35 12.47 2.62 -18.47
CA GLN A 35 13.50 1.59 -18.46
C GLN A 35 13.00 0.27 -17.86
N PRO A 36 13.38 -0.87 -18.45
CA PRO A 36 13.11 -2.17 -17.86
C PRO A 36 13.72 -2.29 -16.46
N CYS A 37 12.99 -2.89 -15.53
CA CYS A 37 13.42 -3.07 -14.12
C CYS A 37 13.70 -1.77 -13.35
N GLU A 38 13.26 -0.60 -13.84
CA GLU A 38 13.49 0.68 -13.18
C GLU A 38 12.80 0.79 -11.82
N PHE A 39 11.69 0.08 -11.61
CA PHE A 39 11.03 0.01 -10.31
C PHE A 39 11.95 -0.70 -9.31
N GLU A 40 12.36 -1.93 -9.60
CA GLU A 40 13.30 -2.70 -8.77
C GLU A 40 14.62 -1.95 -8.52
N TRP A 41 15.14 -1.27 -9.56
CA TRP A 41 16.33 -0.44 -9.46
C TRP A 41 16.13 0.74 -8.49
N ARG A 42 15.02 1.48 -8.65
CA ARG A 42 14.68 2.59 -7.74
C ARG A 42 14.59 2.13 -6.31
N GLN A 43 13.96 0.99 -6.04
CA GLN A 43 13.85 0.46 -4.68
C GLN A 43 15.23 0.23 -4.04
N PHE A 44 16.20 -0.28 -4.79
CA PHE A 44 17.58 -0.44 -4.33
C PHE A 44 18.26 0.91 -4.05
N ILE A 45 18.09 1.89 -4.94
CA ILE A 45 18.66 3.22 -4.80
C ILE A 45 18.03 4.00 -3.64
N GLU A 46 16.71 3.93 -3.46
CA GLU A 46 16.01 4.55 -2.34
C GLU A 46 16.45 3.93 -1.00
N CYS A 47 16.64 2.61 -0.95
CA CYS A 47 17.20 1.96 0.25
C CYS A 47 18.64 2.44 0.52
N SER A 48 19.50 2.45 -0.50
CA SER A 48 20.92 2.81 -0.35
C SER A 48 21.12 4.30 0.01
N GLN A 49 20.21 5.17 -0.41
CA GLN A 49 20.24 6.59 -0.03
C GLN A 49 19.77 6.83 1.41
N ASN A 50 18.85 6.01 1.93
CA ASN A 50 18.29 6.17 3.26
C ASN A 50 19.00 5.34 4.34
N GLN A 51 19.70 4.27 3.96
CA GLN A 51 20.41 3.36 4.87
C GLN A 51 21.91 3.56 4.80
N GLN A 52 22.58 3.59 5.95
CA GLN A 52 24.05 3.63 6.02
C GLN A 52 24.66 2.24 5.74
N ASP A 53 23.94 1.17 6.09
CA ASP A 53 24.36 -0.20 5.83
C ASP A 53 23.68 -0.75 4.56
N VAL A 54 24.45 -0.84 3.48
CA VAL A 54 23.99 -1.33 2.18
C VAL A 54 23.73 -2.84 2.16
N SER A 55 24.13 -3.57 3.20
CA SER A 55 23.85 -5.01 3.33
C SER A 55 22.35 -5.25 3.56
N LEU A 56 21.67 -4.32 4.23
CA LEU A 56 20.21 -4.33 4.40
C LEU A 56 19.45 -4.15 3.07
N CYS A 57 20.09 -3.53 2.08
CA CYS A 57 19.49 -3.27 0.77
C CYS A 57 19.73 -4.39 -0.26
N GLN A 58 20.48 -5.44 0.09
CA GLN A 58 20.82 -6.52 -0.84
C GLN A 58 19.58 -7.21 -1.43
N GLY A 59 18.50 -7.34 -0.65
CA GLY A 59 17.24 -7.90 -1.13
C GLY A 59 16.64 -7.11 -2.30
N PHE A 60 16.74 -5.78 -2.30
CA PHE A 60 16.28 -4.96 -3.43
C PHE A 60 17.19 -5.12 -4.66
N ASN A 61 18.50 -5.27 -4.45
CA ASN A 61 19.43 -5.55 -5.54
C ASN A 61 19.17 -6.92 -6.19
N ASP A 62 18.84 -7.92 -5.38
CA ASP A 62 18.56 -9.27 -5.85
C ASP A 62 17.31 -9.31 -6.75
N ILE A 63 16.22 -8.63 -6.36
CA ILE A 63 15.00 -8.54 -7.17
C ILE A 63 15.28 -7.78 -8.48
N PHE A 64 16.10 -6.73 -8.46
CA PHE A 64 16.53 -6.04 -9.68
C PHE A 64 17.29 -6.98 -10.63
N ARG A 65 18.26 -7.75 -10.11
CA ARG A 65 19.00 -8.74 -10.90
C ARG A 65 18.09 -9.81 -11.48
N GLN A 66 17.14 -10.31 -10.69
CA GLN A 66 16.13 -11.27 -11.15
C GLN A 66 15.28 -10.67 -12.27
N CYS A 67 14.90 -9.40 -12.18
CA CYS A 67 14.19 -8.73 -13.27
C CYS A 67 15.04 -8.66 -14.55
N GLN A 68 16.31 -8.27 -14.46
CA GLN A 68 17.19 -8.22 -15.62
C GLN A 68 17.37 -9.61 -16.26
N GLN A 69 17.49 -10.66 -15.45
CA GLN A 69 17.58 -12.04 -15.94
C GLN A 69 16.32 -12.49 -16.67
N ARG A 70 15.12 -12.07 -16.21
CA ARG A 70 13.86 -12.38 -16.90
C ARG A 70 13.71 -11.68 -18.25
N LEU A 71 14.36 -10.54 -18.44
CA LEU A 71 14.31 -9.77 -19.69
C LEU A 71 15.42 -10.13 -20.69
N GLY A 72 16.50 -10.77 -20.22
CA GLY A 72 17.58 -11.29 -21.05
C GLY A 72 17.35 -12.71 -21.58
N GLN A 73 16.15 -13.27 -21.37
CA GLN A 73 15.67 -14.55 -21.92
C GLN A 73 14.76 -14.26 -23.12
#